data_AF-A0A966GNY4-F1
#
_entry.id   AF-A0A966GNY4-F1
#
_cell.length_a   1.000
_cell.length_b   1.000
_cell.length_c   1.000
_cell.angle_alpha   90.00
_cell.angle_beta   90.00
_cell.angle_gamma   90.00
#
_symmetry.space_group_name_H-M   'P 1'
#
loop_
_entity.id
_entity.type
_entity.pdbx_description
1 polymer ?
#
loop_
_entity_poly.entity_id
_entity_poly.type
_entity_poly.pdbx_seq_one_letter_code
_entity_poly.pdbx_strand_id
1 'polypeptide(L)'
;KLTIATSSIDNIDVRGGHIIGLNDTPSDPSHAVPLGYLQDNYGQLLPGGASSTWVINGSNIYNNNYATGNVGIGTNNPQTMLTLGNNGWLSAINSTNTGHINMFRVNTSNQIEVGGPLLINQFQFATDSGYNTFVDMPVTAAATLDSVQGYALRVDGENLLTIYSESNGAGGIKNKRIGINVTNPDAADLDINGYMRTQGINVKSFVSAPGIVMADTLGNLSSSPGFILKTTYVNDADYLVGATDSIIAYSAITTNRTVSIPDSLCTTGRFFVIMDQSGSSTDSAQIIIDPAGTTPIVGNSTFSLAGPYNAVYIFCGKPAGTPAWFLL
;
A
#
# COMPACT_ATOMS: atom_id res chain seq x y z
N LYS A 1 -5.00 -41.66 76.56
CA LYS A 1 -5.98 -41.64 75.45
C LYS A 1 -7.36 -41.54 76.07
N LEU A 2 -8.05 -40.41 75.94
CA LEU A 2 -9.42 -40.27 76.43
C LEU A 2 -10.33 -41.01 75.45
N THR A 3 -10.91 -42.12 75.89
CA THR A 3 -11.89 -42.88 75.11
C THR A 3 -13.26 -42.57 75.70
N ILE A 4 -14.08 -41.82 74.97
CA ILE A 4 -15.48 -41.60 75.36
C ILE A 4 -16.28 -42.68 74.65
N ALA A 5 -16.73 -43.67 75.41
CA ALA A 5 -17.58 -44.74 74.90
C ALA A 5 -19.02 -44.46 75.31
N THR A 6 -19.89 -44.43 74.30
CA THR A 6 -21.36 -44.51 74.35
C THR A 6 -22.09 -43.40 75.09
N SER A 7 -22.65 -42.45 74.34
CA SER A 7 -23.85 -41.73 74.73
C SER A 7 -24.66 -41.39 73.47
N SER A 8 -26.00 -41.41 73.55
CA SER A 8 -26.89 -41.11 72.41
C SER A 8 -26.86 -39.64 71.98
N ILE A 9 -25.92 -38.85 72.49
CA ILE A 9 -25.64 -37.47 72.12
C ILE A 9 -24.11 -37.30 72.21
N ASP A 10 -23.40 -37.56 71.10
CA ASP A 10 -21.93 -37.56 71.03
C ASP A 10 -21.38 -36.11 70.94
N ASN A 11 -21.55 -35.31 72.00
CA ASN A 11 -20.90 -34.00 72.11
C ASN A 11 -20.02 -33.90 73.37
N ILE A 12 -18.81 -33.41 73.19
CA ILE A 12 -17.94 -32.98 74.30
C ILE A 12 -18.13 -31.47 74.42
N ASP A 13 -18.94 -31.02 75.38
CA ASP A 13 -19.06 -29.60 75.73
C ASP A 13 -18.02 -29.23 76.80
N VAL A 14 -17.12 -28.33 76.45
CA VAL A 14 -16.04 -27.84 77.33
C VAL A 14 -16.41 -26.55 78.07
N ARG A 15 -17.64 -26.04 77.94
CA ARG A 15 -18.19 -24.90 78.71
C ARG A 15 -17.27 -23.66 78.76
N GLY A 16 -16.59 -23.38 77.65
CA GLY A 16 -15.64 -22.26 77.51
C GLY A 16 -14.18 -22.60 77.83
N GLY A 17 -13.86 -23.84 78.20
CA GLY A 17 -12.48 -24.34 78.30
C GLY A 17 -11.82 -24.57 76.95
N HIS A 18 -10.49 -24.68 76.93
CA HIS A 18 -9.71 -24.94 75.72
C HIS A 18 -9.26 -26.41 75.64
N ILE A 19 -9.34 -27.01 74.45
CA ILE A 19 -8.70 -28.30 74.15
C ILE A 19 -7.26 -27.99 73.71
N ILE A 20 -6.29 -28.37 74.54
CA ILE A 20 -4.85 -28.19 74.26
C ILE A 20 -4.20 -29.52 73.87
N GLY A 21 -3.09 -29.48 73.12
CA GLY A 21 -2.31 -30.67 72.76
C GLY A 21 -2.70 -31.38 71.47
N LEU A 22 -3.44 -30.72 70.57
CA LEU A 22 -3.67 -31.18 69.19
C LEU A 22 -2.41 -31.01 68.31
N ASN A 23 -1.25 -31.46 68.78
CA ASN A 23 0.05 -31.17 68.16
C ASN A 23 0.46 -32.21 67.10
N ASP A 24 -0.28 -33.31 67.00
CA ASP A 24 0.01 -34.38 66.05
C ASP A 24 -0.52 -34.03 64.66
N THR A 25 0.24 -34.40 63.63
CA THR A 25 -0.20 -34.26 62.24
C THR A 25 -1.42 -35.17 62.00
N PRO A 26 -2.57 -34.60 61.57
CA PRO A 26 -3.77 -35.38 61.28
C PRO A 26 -3.51 -36.38 60.14
N SER A 27 -3.69 -37.68 60.41
CA SER A 27 -3.55 -38.76 59.41
C SER A 27 -4.89 -39.38 58.96
N ASP A 28 -6.00 -39.09 59.66
CA ASP A 28 -7.36 -39.53 59.32
C ASP A 28 -8.25 -38.30 59.03
N PRO A 29 -9.14 -38.35 58.02
CA PRO A 29 -10.07 -37.26 57.72
C PRO A 29 -10.96 -36.78 58.88
N SER A 30 -11.17 -37.61 59.91
CA SER A 30 -12.04 -37.31 61.06
C SER A 30 -11.29 -36.69 62.24
N HIS A 31 -9.97 -36.52 62.15
CA HIS A 31 -9.16 -35.94 63.20
C HIS A 31 -9.40 -34.43 63.34
N ALA A 32 -9.49 -33.95 64.57
CA ALA A 32 -9.42 -32.52 64.87
C ALA A 32 -8.01 -31.98 64.59
N VAL A 33 -7.92 -30.75 64.11
CA VAL A 33 -6.66 -30.13 63.68
C VAL A 33 -6.38 -28.84 64.48
N PRO A 34 -5.12 -28.52 64.80
CA PRO A 34 -4.79 -27.25 65.45
C PRO A 34 -4.90 -26.08 64.46
N LEU A 35 -5.13 -24.86 64.97
CA LEU A 35 -5.22 -23.65 64.14
C LEU A 35 -3.95 -23.42 63.29
N GLY A 36 -2.76 -23.69 63.85
CA GLY A 36 -1.50 -23.58 63.11
C GLY A 36 -1.45 -24.49 61.88
N TYR A 37 -1.91 -25.75 62.02
CA TYR A 37 -1.99 -26.67 60.89
C TYR A 37 -2.94 -26.17 59.79
N LEU A 38 -4.05 -25.55 60.16
CA LEU A 38 -4.96 -24.92 59.18
C LEU A 38 -4.30 -23.73 58.47
N GLN A 39 -3.60 -22.86 59.20
CA GLN A 39 -2.96 -21.68 58.64
C GLN A 39 -1.77 -22.05 57.75
N ASP A 40 -1.01 -23.08 58.10
CA ASP A 40 0.13 -23.54 57.31
C ASP A 40 -0.32 -24.19 55.99
N ASN A 41 -1.40 -24.99 56.02
CA ASN A 41 -1.86 -25.74 54.85
C ASN A 41 -2.87 -24.99 53.99
N TYR A 42 -3.70 -24.12 54.58
CA TYR A 42 -4.79 -23.42 53.89
C TYR A 42 -4.66 -21.91 53.91
N GLY A 43 -3.73 -21.33 54.69
CA GLY A 43 -3.45 -19.90 54.66
C GLY A 43 -2.88 -19.42 53.33
N GLN A 44 -2.32 -20.33 52.52
CA GLN A 44 -1.84 -20.05 51.17
C GLN A 44 -2.99 -19.82 50.15
N LEU A 45 -4.19 -20.33 50.44
CA LEU A 45 -5.34 -20.31 49.53
C LEU A 45 -6.26 -19.10 49.74
N LEU A 46 -6.12 -18.39 50.86
CA LEU A 46 -6.92 -17.21 51.18
C LEU A 46 -6.14 -15.94 50.83
N PRO A 47 -6.64 -15.06 49.97
CA PRO A 47 -5.99 -13.78 49.72
C PRO A 47 -5.89 -12.98 51.04
N GLY A 48 -4.69 -12.52 51.40
CA GLY A 48 -4.42 -11.80 52.66
C GLY A 48 -4.10 -12.67 53.89
N GLY A 49 -4.04 -14.01 53.75
CA GLY A 49 -3.53 -14.89 54.80
C GLY A 49 -2.02 -14.71 55.03
N ALA A 50 -1.53 -14.98 56.25
CA ALA A 50 -0.13 -14.77 56.63
C ALA A 50 0.90 -15.55 55.76
N SER A 51 0.48 -16.66 55.15
CA SER A 51 1.25 -17.50 54.23
C SER A 51 0.82 -17.38 52.77
N SER A 52 -0.12 -16.48 52.46
CA SER A 52 -0.68 -16.34 51.12
C SER A 52 0.31 -15.75 50.12
N THR A 53 0.40 -16.40 48.97
CA THR A 53 1.05 -15.82 47.78
C THR A 53 0.21 -14.71 47.17
N TRP A 54 -1.03 -14.50 47.62
CA TRP A 54 -1.92 -13.44 47.16
C TRP A 54 -2.29 -12.51 48.33
N VAL A 55 -2.01 -11.22 48.22
CA VAL A 55 -2.36 -10.21 49.23
C VAL A 55 -3.54 -9.38 48.77
N ILE A 56 -4.43 -9.05 49.70
CA ILE A 56 -5.47 -8.04 49.53
C ILE A 56 -4.96 -6.71 50.06
N ASN A 57 -5.02 -5.65 49.26
CA ASN A 57 -4.86 -4.27 49.73
C ASN A 57 -6.01 -3.42 49.16
N GLY A 58 -6.93 -3.02 50.03
CA GLY A 58 -8.20 -2.43 49.61
C GLY A 58 -9.00 -3.43 48.77
N SER A 59 -9.37 -3.04 47.54
CA SER A 59 -10.11 -3.89 46.58
C SER A 59 -9.22 -4.67 45.62
N ASN A 60 -7.89 -4.55 45.73
CA ASN A 60 -6.95 -5.19 44.81
C ASN A 60 -6.43 -6.51 45.39
N ILE A 61 -6.28 -7.52 44.53
CA ILE A 61 -5.61 -8.80 44.83
C ILE A 61 -4.36 -8.90 43.95
N TYR A 62 -3.19 -9.15 44.54
CA TYR A 62 -1.93 -9.27 43.80
C TYR A 62 -0.96 -10.27 44.45
N ASN A 63 0.04 -10.72 43.70
CA ASN A 63 1.00 -11.71 44.18
C ASN A 63 1.97 -11.08 45.21
N ASN A 64 2.17 -11.73 46.37
CA ASN A 64 2.97 -11.28 47.52
C ASN A 64 4.47 -11.59 47.41
N ASN A 65 4.94 -12.15 46.29
CA ASN A 65 6.37 -12.45 46.13
C ASN A 65 7.15 -11.19 45.73
N TYR A 66 7.75 -10.52 46.73
CA TYR A 66 8.50 -9.27 46.58
C TYR A 66 9.71 -9.32 45.62
N ALA A 67 10.20 -10.49 45.22
CA ALA A 67 11.37 -10.59 44.34
C ALA A 67 11.04 -10.58 42.84
N THR A 68 9.86 -11.08 42.42
CA THR A 68 9.44 -11.08 41.01
C THR A 68 7.94 -10.88 40.80
N GLY A 69 7.06 -11.34 41.71
CA GLY A 69 5.61 -11.07 41.69
C GLY A 69 4.86 -11.51 40.43
N ASN A 70 5.50 -12.26 39.53
CA ASN A 70 4.96 -12.61 38.22
C ASN A 70 3.82 -13.63 38.32
N VAL A 71 2.82 -13.50 37.46
CA VAL A 71 1.70 -14.45 37.34
C VAL A 71 1.88 -15.31 36.09
N GLY A 72 1.89 -16.63 36.27
CA GLY A 72 1.87 -17.61 35.18
C GLY A 72 0.47 -18.20 35.00
N ILE A 73 -0.06 -18.21 33.78
CA ILE A 73 -1.27 -18.96 33.42
C ILE A 73 -0.88 -20.00 32.37
N GLY A 74 -0.97 -21.29 32.72
CA GLY A 74 -0.50 -22.37 31.84
C GLY A 74 1.04 -22.48 31.73
N THR A 75 1.78 -21.88 32.66
CA THR A 75 3.24 -22.01 32.81
C THR A 75 3.64 -21.98 34.28
N ASN A 76 4.71 -22.69 34.65
CA ASN A 76 5.29 -22.70 35.99
C ASN A 76 6.57 -21.85 36.13
N ASN A 77 7.03 -21.21 35.05
CA ASN A 77 8.21 -20.36 35.03
C ASN A 77 7.91 -19.01 34.34
N PRO A 78 7.12 -18.12 34.97
CA PRO A 78 6.79 -16.84 34.36
C PRO A 78 8.00 -15.88 34.39
N GLN A 79 8.44 -15.44 33.21
CA GLN A 79 9.62 -14.58 33.06
C GLN A 79 9.30 -13.08 33.04
N THR A 80 8.02 -12.71 32.91
CA THR A 80 7.50 -11.33 32.94
C THR A 80 6.26 -11.25 33.83
N MET A 81 5.80 -10.02 34.15
CA MET A 81 4.70 -9.75 35.10
C MET A 81 3.45 -10.63 34.89
N LEU A 82 3.07 -10.85 33.63
CA LEU A 82 2.07 -11.84 33.24
C LEU A 82 2.64 -12.66 32.09
N THR A 83 2.81 -13.97 32.32
CA THR A 83 3.23 -14.92 31.29
C THR A 83 2.11 -15.92 31.05
N LEU A 84 1.62 -15.97 29.81
CA LEU A 84 0.71 -17.00 29.36
C LEU A 84 1.52 -18.15 28.73
N GLY A 85 1.08 -19.39 28.92
CA GLY A 85 1.63 -20.53 28.18
C GLY A 85 1.45 -20.34 26.67
N ASN A 86 2.43 -20.77 25.88
CA ASN A 86 2.38 -20.63 24.42
C ASN A 86 1.15 -21.36 23.83
N ASN A 87 0.61 -20.84 22.72
CA ASN A 87 -0.56 -21.37 22.02
C ASN A 87 -1.87 -21.37 22.83
N GLY A 88 -1.88 -20.76 24.02
CA GLY A 88 -3.09 -20.50 24.81
C GLY A 88 -3.77 -19.19 24.40
N TRP A 89 -5.10 -19.19 24.33
CA TRP A 89 -5.89 -18.00 24.02
C TRP A 89 -6.19 -17.17 25.28
N LEU A 90 -6.02 -15.86 25.17
CA LEU A 90 -6.78 -14.91 25.98
C LEU A 90 -8.17 -14.75 25.34
N SER A 91 -9.23 -14.96 26.10
CA SER A 91 -10.60 -14.98 25.58
C SER A 91 -11.58 -14.24 26.49
N ALA A 92 -12.70 -13.79 25.91
CA ALA A 92 -13.83 -13.18 26.63
C ALA A 92 -15.09 -14.04 26.44
N ILE A 93 -16.06 -13.95 27.37
CA ILE A 93 -17.38 -14.59 27.20
C ILE A 93 -18.13 -13.88 26.04
N ASN A 94 -18.76 -14.66 25.16
CA ASN A 94 -19.53 -14.11 24.04
C ASN A 94 -20.84 -13.46 24.51
N SER A 95 -21.52 -12.73 23.62
CA SER A 95 -22.76 -11.99 23.95
C SER A 95 -23.95 -12.88 24.34
N THR A 96 -23.88 -14.19 24.09
CA THR A 96 -24.91 -15.16 24.47
C THR A 96 -24.61 -15.86 25.79
N ASN A 97 -23.48 -15.55 26.46
CA ASN A 97 -23.01 -16.19 27.70
C ASN A 97 -22.86 -17.71 27.64
N THR A 98 -22.74 -18.29 26.45
CA THR A 98 -22.66 -19.75 26.23
C THR A 98 -21.34 -20.19 25.62
N GLY A 99 -20.47 -19.25 25.26
CA GLY A 99 -19.16 -19.54 24.69
C GLY A 99 -18.16 -18.40 24.89
N HIS A 100 -17.05 -18.48 24.17
CA HIS A 100 -15.97 -17.50 24.27
C HIS A 100 -15.56 -16.97 22.89
N ILE A 101 -15.06 -15.74 22.85
CA ILE A 101 -14.36 -15.15 21.72
C ILE A 101 -12.87 -15.12 22.06
N ASN A 102 -12.07 -15.75 21.21
CA ASN A 102 -10.62 -15.69 21.30
C ASN A 102 -10.14 -14.31 20.87
N MET A 103 -9.37 -13.65 21.73
CA MET A 103 -8.85 -12.30 21.47
C MET A 103 -7.44 -12.39 20.91
N PHE A 104 -6.48 -12.87 21.70
CA PHE A 104 -5.08 -12.92 21.33
C PHE A 104 -4.42 -14.21 21.81
N ARG A 105 -3.50 -14.74 21.01
CA ARG A 105 -2.50 -15.72 21.45
C ARG A 105 -1.15 -15.42 20.82
N VAL A 106 -0.10 -15.98 21.41
CA VAL A 106 1.14 -16.25 20.67
C VAL A 106 1.01 -17.66 20.10
N ASN A 107 1.20 -17.82 18.80
CA ASN A 107 1.14 -19.12 18.15
C ASN A 107 2.49 -19.86 18.23
N THR A 108 2.55 -21.09 17.71
CA THR A 108 3.78 -21.90 17.70
C THR A 108 4.93 -21.30 16.88
N SER A 109 4.63 -20.30 16.04
CA SER A 109 5.59 -19.55 15.22
C SER A 109 5.97 -18.21 15.85
N ASN A 110 5.66 -17.99 17.13
CA ASN A 110 5.94 -16.76 17.88
C ASN A 110 5.28 -15.49 17.31
N GLN A 111 4.13 -15.65 16.66
CA GLN A 111 3.36 -14.53 16.12
C GLN A 111 2.15 -14.26 17.01
N ILE A 112 1.80 -12.99 17.13
CA ILE A 112 0.51 -12.59 17.72
C ILE A 112 -0.58 -12.92 16.71
N GLU A 113 -1.56 -13.69 17.13
CA GLU A 113 -2.74 -14.04 16.34
C GLU A 113 -3.99 -13.46 17.00
N VAL A 114 -4.86 -12.87 16.18
CA VAL A 114 -6.15 -12.35 16.62
C VAL A 114 -7.24 -13.36 16.31
N GLY A 115 -7.94 -13.84 17.33
CA GLY A 115 -8.86 -14.98 17.21
C GLY A 115 -10.27 -14.63 16.73
N GLY A 116 -10.62 -13.34 16.70
CA GLY A 116 -11.90 -12.82 16.22
C GLY A 116 -11.73 -11.52 15.44
N PRO A 117 -12.81 -10.99 14.83
CA PRO A 117 -12.75 -9.71 14.12
C PRO A 117 -12.26 -8.58 15.02
N LEU A 118 -11.31 -7.79 14.53
CA LEU A 118 -10.78 -6.62 15.23
C LEU A 118 -11.58 -5.38 14.80
N LEU A 119 -12.53 -4.97 15.61
CA LEU A 119 -13.23 -3.69 15.42
C LEU A 119 -12.38 -2.57 16.01
N ILE A 120 -11.86 -1.71 15.14
CA ILE A 120 -11.03 -0.56 15.51
C ILE A 120 -11.57 0.68 14.82
N ASN A 121 -11.64 1.80 15.56
CA ASN A 121 -12.05 3.07 14.98
C ASN A 121 -10.99 3.59 14.01
N GLN A 122 -9.74 3.62 14.46
CA GLN A 122 -8.60 4.06 13.66
C GLN A 122 -7.42 3.12 13.84
N PHE A 123 -6.64 2.97 12.77
CA PHE A 123 -5.30 2.37 12.80
C PHE A 123 -4.31 3.50 12.51
N GLN A 124 -3.45 3.86 13.47
CA GLN A 124 -2.53 4.99 13.32
C GLN A 124 -1.12 4.65 13.79
N PHE A 125 -0.12 5.27 13.17
CA PHE A 125 1.27 5.31 13.65
C PHE A 125 1.50 6.52 14.56
N ALA A 126 2.59 6.51 15.33
CA ALA A 126 2.96 7.65 16.18
C ALA A 126 3.41 8.87 15.35
N THR A 127 3.38 10.06 15.94
CA THR A 127 3.92 11.28 15.32
C THR A 127 5.41 11.12 15.02
N ASP A 128 5.86 11.70 13.91
CA ASP A 128 7.27 11.69 13.46
C ASP A 128 7.89 10.28 13.29
N SER A 129 7.08 9.25 13.01
CA SER A 129 7.56 7.86 12.87
C SER A 129 8.39 7.59 11.60
N GLY A 130 8.63 8.60 10.75
CA GLY A 130 9.39 8.44 9.50
C GLY A 130 8.74 7.44 8.52
N TYR A 131 9.52 6.49 8.00
CA TYR A 131 9.06 5.46 7.07
C TYR A 131 8.64 4.19 7.83
N ASN A 132 7.34 3.89 7.85
CA ASN A 132 6.80 2.69 8.50
C ASN A 132 6.30 1.71 7.46
N THR A 133 6.58 0.43 7.69
CA THR A 133 5.97 -0.66 6.91
C THR A 133 4.59 -0.92 7.50
N PHE A 134 3.54 -0.68 6.71
CA PHE A 134 2.16 -0.93 7.16
C PHE A 134 1.80 -2.41 7.13
N VAL A 135 2.05 -3.05 5.99
CA VAL A 135 1.86 -4.48 5.78
C VAL A 135 3.03 -4.97 4.95
N ASP A 136 3.62 -6.10 5.36
CA ASP A 136 4.61 -6.84 4.58
C ASP A 136 4.21 -8.31 4.57
N MET A 137 4.29 -8.92 3.39
CA MET A 137 4.03 -10.34 3.19
C MET A 137 5.31 -10.98 2.64
N PRO A 138 6.12 -11.63 3.49
CA PRO A 138 7.33 -12.27 3.03
C PRO A 138 7.00 -13.45 2.11
N VAL A 139 7.66 -13.51 0.95
CA VAL A 139 7.52 -14.61 -0.02
C VAL A 139 8.75 -15.51 0.10
N THR A 140 8.53 -16.80 0.34
CA THR A 140 9.62 -17.79 0.52
C THR A 140 9.87 -18.59 -0.75
N ALA A 141 11.00 -19.31 -0.81
CA ALA A 141 11.32 -20.19 -1.93
C ALA A 141 10.35 -21.38 -2.09
N ALA A 142 9.47 -21.61 -1.11
CA ALA A 142 8.41 -22.62 -1.19
C ALA A 142 7.22 -22.16 -2.06
N ALA A 143 7.08 -20.86 -2.33
CA ALA A 143 6.01 -20.35 -3.18
C ALA A 143 6.27 -20.72 -4.65
N THR A 144 5.33 -21.44 -5.27
CA THR A 144 5.39 -21.86 -6.68
C THR A 144 5.71 -20.67 -7.60
N LEU A 145 6.63 -20.85 -8.55
CA LEU A 145 6.93 -19.85 -9.59
C LEU A 145 5.63 -19.38 -10.27
N ASP A 146 5.51 -18.08 -10.54
CA ASP A 146 4.35 -17.43 -11.18
C ASP A 146 3.06 -17.43 -10.33
N SER A 147 3.09 -17.96 -9.11
CA SER A 147 1.94 -17.81 -8.20
C SER A 147 1.79 -16.36 -7.74
N VAL A 148 0.54 -15.87 -7.73
CA VAL A 148 0.22 -14.51 -7.28
C VAL A 148 0.55 -14.36 -5.79
N GLN A 149 1.23 -13.27 -5.47
CA GLN A 149 1.59 -12.83 -4.13
C GLN A 149 1.13 -11.38 -3.97
N GLY A 150 0.07 -11.16 -3.20
CA GLY A 150 -0.51 -9.83 -3.05
C GLY A 150 -1.63 -9.75 -2.03
N TYR A 151 -2.12 -8.54 -1.81
CA TYR A 151 -3.27 -8.26 -0.95
C TYR A 151 -4.08 -7.10 -1.53
N ALA A 152 -5.35 -7.04 -1.17
CA ALA A 152 -6.28 -6.03 -1.66
C ALA A 152 -6.98 -5.30 -0.50
N LEU A 153 -7.23 -4.01 -0.69
CA LEU A 153 -8.13 -3.22 0.15
C LEU A 153 -9.53 -3.25 -0.48
N ARG A 154 -10.52 -3.64 0.32
CA ARG A 154 -11.87 -3.96 -0.15
C ARG A 154 -12.94 -3.20 0.61
N VAL A 155 -14.05 -2.92 -0.08
CA VAL A 155 -15.30 -2.43 0.51
C VAL A 155 -16.45 -3.24 -0.09
N ASP A 156 -17.34 -3.77 0.76
CA ASP A 156 -18.50 -4.57 0.35
C ASP A 156 -18.16 -5.77 -0.58
N GLY A 157 -16.97 -6.35 -0.39
CA GLY A 157 -16.49 -7.44 -1.22
C GLY A 157 -15.80 -7.02 -2.53
N GLU A 158 -15.78 -5.74 -2.89
CA GLU A 158 -15.12 -5.25 -4.10
C GLU A 158 -13.68 -4.78 -3.85
N ASN A 159 -12.75 -5.10 -4.74
CA ASN A 159 -11.34 -4.67 -4.65
C ASN A 159 -11.19 -3.23 -5.15
N LEU A 160 -10.76 -2.31 -4.28
CA LEU A 160 -10.50 -0.92 -4.66
C LEU A 160 -9.02 -0.67 -4.98
N LEU A 161 -8.13 -1.21 -4.16
CA LEU A 161 -6.68 -1.15 -4.35
C LEU A 161 -6.10 -2.57 -4.26
N THR A 162 -5.30 -2.94 -5.25
CA THR A 162 -4.61 -4.24 -5.29
C THR A 162 -3.10 -4.00 -5.33
N ILE A 163 -2.39 -4.58 -4.37
CA ILE A 163 -0.92 -4.71 -4.42
C ILE A 163 -0.63 -6.10 -4.99
N TYR A 164 0.06 -6.14 -6.13
CA TYR A 164 0.24 -7.35 -6.91
C TYR A 164 1.72 -7.65 -7.15
N SER A 165 2.06 -8.93 -7.09
CA SER A 165 3.31 -9.46 -7.59
C SER A 165 3.16 -10.96 -7.87
N GLU A 166 4.17 -11.56 -8.47
CA GLU A 166 4.27 -13.01 -8.66
C GLU A 166 5.51 -13.54 -7.96
N SER A 167 5.44 -14.76 -7.43
CA SER A 167 6.63 -15.44 -6.89
C SER A 167 7.67 -15.66 -8.00
N ASN A 168 8.95 -15.43 -7.67
CA ASN A 168 10.07 -15.80 -8.54
C ASN A 168 10.55 -17.25 -8.33
N GLY A 169 9.89 -18.03 -7.47
CA GLY A 169 10.27 -19.42 -7.14
C GLY A 169 11.57 -19.55 -6.32
N ALA A 170 12.16 -18.44 -5.88
CA ALA A 170 13.46 -18.39 -5.21
C ALA A 170 13.46 -17.51 -3.94
N GLY A 171 12.29 -17.26 -3.35
CA GLY A 171 12.16 -16.45 -2.13
C GLY A 171 12.11 -14.95 -2.37
N GLY A 172 11.59 -14.54 -3.53
CA GLY A 172 11.30 -13.16 -3.84
C GLY A 172 10.13 -13.03 -4.80
N ILE A 173 9.96 -11.82 -5.33
CA ILE A 173 8.84 -11.46 -6.20
C ILE A 173 9.33 -10.87 -7.53
N LYS A 174 8.51 -11.01 -8.56
CA LYS A 174 8.62 -10.37 -9.88
C LYS A 174 7.28 -9.75 -10.28
N ASN A 175 7.24 -9.02 -11.40
CA ASN A 175 6.01 -8.42 -11.94
C ASN A 175 5.23 -7.60 -10.89
N LYS A 176 5.93 -6.67 -10.23
CA LYS A 176 5.39 -5.85 -9.14
C LYS A 176 4.47 -4.78 -9.72
N ARG A 177 3.22 -4.71 -9.27
CA ARG A 177 2.21 -3.82 -9.84
C ARG A 177 1.25 -3.29 -8.77
N ILE A 178 0.64 -2.15 -9.07
CA ILE A 178 -0.44 -1.54 -8.31
C ILE A 178 -1.66 -1.47 -9.22
N GLY A 179 -2.79 -2.03 -8.78
CA GLY A 179 -4.08 -1.93 -9.46
C GLY A 179 -5.05 -1.03 -8.69
N ILE A 180 -5.72 -0.10 -9.38
CA ILE A 180 -6.87 0.64 -8.86
C ILE A 180 -8.10 0.18 -9.63
N ASN A 181 -9.08 -0.38 -8.93
CA ASN A 181 -10.25 -1.03 -9.54
C ASN A 181 -9.88 -2.17 -10.52
N VAL A 182 -8.72 -2.80 -10.29
CA VAL A 182 -8.18 -3.91 -11.09
C VAL A 182 -7.71 -5.01 -10.14
N THR A 183 -8.12 -6.24 -10.40
CA THR A 183 -7.79 -7.41 -9.57
C THR A 183 -6.53 -8.14 -10.01
N ASN A 184 -6.19 -8.08 -11.30
CA ASN A 184 -4.98 -8.69 -11.85
C ASN A 184 -4.34 -7.73 -12.88
N PRO A 185 -3.57 -6.73 -12.42
CA PRO A 185 -2.89 -5.77 -13.29
C PRO A 185 -2.00 -6.54 -14.28
N ASP A 186 -2.19 -6.36 -15.58
CA ASP A 186 -1.68 -7.30 -16.59
C ASP A 186 -0.40 -6.82 -17.31
N ALA A 187 -0.15 -5.50 -17.38
CA ALA A 187 0.98 -4.98 -18.17
C ALA A 187 1.73 -3.76 -17.63
N ALA A 188 1.21 -3.05 -16.62
CA ALA A 188 1.80 -1.81 -16.11
C ALA A 188 2.14 -1.88 -14.62
N ASP A 189 3.19 -1.15 -14.20
CA ASP A 189 3.51 -0.97 -12.78
C ASP A 189 2.36 -0.29 -12.01
N LEU A 190 1.60 0.57 -12.68
CA LEU A 190 0.35 1.16 -12.20
C LEU A 190 -0.73 0.97 -13.26
N ASP A 191 -1.80 0.29 -12.88
CA ASP A 191 -2.97 0.05 -13.72
C ASP A 191 -4.23 0.62 -13.05
N ILE A 192 -5.04 1.35 -13.83
CA ILE A 192 -6.23 2.04 -13.35
C ILE A 192 -7.37 1.75 -14.33
N ASN A 193 -8.34 0.96 -13.89
CA ASN A 193 -9.57 0.73 -14.64
C ASN A 193 -10.60 1.80 -14.28
N GLY A 194 -10.48 2.95 -14.94
CA GLY A 194 -11.34 4.11 -14.74
C GLY A 194 -10.66 5.43 -15.12
N TYR A 195 -11.09 6.52 -14.51
CA TYR A 195 -10.55 7.86 -14.78
C TYR A 195 -9.55 8.29 -13.71
N MET A 196 -8.45 8.92 -14.15
CA MET A 196 -7.50 9.61 -13.29
C MET A 196 -7.84 11.10 -13.26
N ARG A 197 -8.07 11.68 -12.08
CA ARG A 197 -8.22 13.14 -11.92
C ARG A 197 -7.02 13.69 -11.15
N THR A 198 -6.17 14.47 -11.82
CA THR A 198 -4.93 15.02 -11.25
C THR A 198 -4.74 16.47 -11.67
N GLN A 199 -4.12 17.31 -10.83
CA GLN A 199 -3.77 18.68 -11.21
C GLN A 199 -2.67 18.75 -12.28
N GLY A 200 -1.81 17.73 -12.35
CA GLY A 200 -0.80 17.57 -13.39
C GLY A 200 -0.24 16.16 -13.38
N ILE A 201 0.27 15.71 -14.53
CA ILE A 201 0.96 14.42 -14.69
C ILE A 201 2.33 14.71 -15.28
N ASN A 202 3.39 14.37 -14.54
CA ASN A 202 4.77 14.42 -15.04
C ASN A 202 5.17 13.02 -15.47
N VAL A 203 5.20 12.75 -16.78
CA VAL A 203 5.63 11.47 -17.34
C VAL A 203 7.05 11.62 -17.89
N LYS A 204 8.01 10.87 -17.35
CA LYS A 204 9.42 10.91 -17.80
C LYS A 204 9.57 10.50 -19.27
N SER A 205 8.84 9.46 -19.67
CA SER A 205 8.78 8.96 -21.04
C SER A 205 7.58 8.04 -21.20
N PHE A 206 6.96 8.04 -22.37
CA PHE A 206 6.01 7.01 -22.75
C PHE A 206 6.79 5.89 -23.45
N VAL A 207 6.95 4.74 -22.78
CA VAL A 207 7.93 3.70 -23.15
C VAL A 207 7.36 2.59 -24.04
N SER A 208 6.05 2.56 -24.30
CA SER A 208 5.42 1.61 -25.21
C SER A 208 4.69 2.35 -26.33
N ALA A 209 4.78 1.84 -27.55
CA ALA A 209 3.95 2.31 -28.65
C ALA A 209 2.56 1.67 -28.49
N PRO A 210 1.47 2.46 -28.46
CA PRO A 210 1.41 3.93 -28.58
C PRO A 210 1.54 4.62 -27.22
N GLY A 211 2.30 5.72 -27.14
CA GLY A 211 2.67 6.33 -25.85
C GLY A 211 1.50 6.93 -25.08
N ILE A 212 0.75 7.83 -25.71
CA ILE A 212 -0.56 8.29 -25.22
C ILE A 212 -1.62 7.64 -26.12
N VAL A 213 -2.46 6.79 -25.55
CA VAL A 213 -3.60 6.18 -26.24
C VAL A 213 -4.89 6.76 -25.65
N MET A 214 -5.64 7.56 -26.42
CA MET A 214 -7.04 7.83 -26.09
C MET A 214 -7.89 6.70 -26.68
N ALA A 215 -8.41 5.84 -25.82
CA ALA A 215 -9.29 4.73 -26.23
C ALA A 215 -10.79 5.09 -26.16
N ASP A 216 -11.16 6.35 -25.92
CA ASP A 216 -12.57 6.75 -26.01
C ASP A 216 -13.08 6.71 -27.46
N THR A 217 -14.40 6.71 -27.66
CA THR A 217 -15.05 6.54 -28.97
C THR A 217 -14.71 7.63 -29.99
N LEU A 218 -14.01 8.69 -29.59
CA LEU A 218 -13.65 9.82 -30.45
C LEU A 218 -12.12 9.99 -30.61
N GLY A 219 -11.29 9.33 -29.79
CA GLY A 219 -9.84 9.27 -29.93
C GLY A 219 -9.13 10.63 -29.83
N ASN A 220 -9.75 11.63 -29.19
CA ASN A 220 -9.26 13.00 -29.21
C ASN A 220 -8.30 13.30 -28.05
N LEU A 221 -7.16 13.90 -28.38
CA LEU A 221 -6.29 14.55 -27.40
C LEU A 221 -6.82 15.97 -27.17
N SER A 222 -7.49 16.19 -26.03
CA SER A 222 -8.01 17.51 -25.64
C SER A 222 -7.23 18.10 -24.48
N SER A 223 -6.76 19.34 -24.61
CA SER A 223 -6.23 20.13 -23.51
C SER A 223 -6.89 21.50 -23.53
N SER A 224 -7.28 22.01 -22.35
CA SER A 224 -7.69 23.40 -22.17
C SER A 224 -6.59 24.12 -21.38
N PRO A 225 -6.01 25.24 -21.86
CA PRO A 225 -6.47 26.09 -22.97
C PRO A 225 -6.11 25.62 -24.39
N GLY A 226 -5.28 24.57 -24.54
CA GLY A 226 -4.83 24.06 -25.84
C GLY A 226 -3.45 23.40 -25.73
N PHE A 227 -2.97 22.82 -26.83
CA PHE A 227 -1.60 22.31 -26.90
C PHE A 227 -0.64 23.46 -27.10
N ILE A 228 0.39 23.53 -26.27
CA ILE A 228 1.55 24.40 -26.50
C ILE A 228 2.59 23.56 -27.22
N LEU A 229 2.85 23.91 -28.48
CA LEU A 229 3.86 23.26 -29.30
C LEU A 229 5.17 24.02 -29.20
N LYS A 230 6.29 23.33 -29.43
CA LYS A 230 7.61 23.96 -29.47
C LYS A 230 7.70 24.89 -30.68
N THR A 231 7.98 26.17 -30.43
CA THR A 231 8.28 27.16 -31.46
C THR A 231 9.77 27.35 -31.62
N THR A 232 10.26 27.16 -32.84
CA THR A 232 11.62 27.48 -33.25
C THR A 232 11.59 28.81 -34.01
N TYR A 233 12.28 29.81 -33.46
CA TYR A 233 12.39 31.14 -34.07
C TYR A 233 13.58 31.18 -35.04
N VAL A 234 13.33 31.65 -36.26
CA VAL A 234 14.35 31.78 -37.31
C VAL A 234 14.51 33.25 -37.67
N ASN A 235 15.74 33.77 -37.61
CA ASN A 235 16.02 35.16 -37.91
C ASN A 235 16.69 35.31 -39.27
N ASP A 236 15.94 35.77 -40.27
CA ASP A 236 16.40 36.14 -41.62
C ASP A 236 17.51 35.23 -42.18
N ALA A 237 17.25 33.92 -42.20
CA ALA A 237 18.18 32.90 -42.67
C ALA A 237 17.44 31.74 -43.34
N ASP A 238 18.11 31.01 -44.22
CA ASP A 238 17.62 29.72 -44.69
C ASP A 238 17.60 28.72 -43.52
N TYR A 239 16.64 27.82 -43.50
CA TYR A 239 16.42 26.90 -42.38
C TYR A 239 16.21 25.47 -42.84
N LEU A 240 16.91 24.53 -42.21
CA LEU A 240 16.70 23.10 -42.39
C LEU A 240 15.78 22.60 -41.28
N VAL A 241 14.64 22.02 -41.65
CA VAL A 241 13.68 21.49 -40.66
C VAL A 241 14.31 20.37 -39.84
N GLY A 242 14.24 20.48 -38.52
CA GLY A 242 14.72 19.50 -37.56
C GLY A 242 13.63 18.53 -37.10
N ALA A 243 14.03 17.35 -36.63
CA ALA A 243 13.10 16.31 -36.17
C ALA A 243 12.20 16.74 -35.00
N THR A 244 12.62 17.74 -34.20
CA THR A 244 11.86 18.25 -33.04
C THR A 244 10.99 19.48 -33.34
N ASP A 245 11.03 20.02 -34.56
CA ASP A 245 10.29 21.23 -34.88
C ASP A 245 8.79 20.95 -34.99
N SER A 246 7.99 21.84 -34.40
CA SER A 246 6.53 21.82 -34.45
C SER A 246 5.99 23.12 -35.05
N ILE A 247 6.57 24.25 -34.68
CA ILE A 247 6.32 25.56 -35.30
C ILE A 247 7.66 26.17 -35.68
N ILE A 248 7.81 26.63 -36.92
CA ILE A 248 8.95 27.39 -37.41
C ILE A 248 8.45 28.80 -37.71
N ALA A 249 8.87 29.76 -36.92
CA ALA A 249 8.40 31.13 -37.00
C ALA A 249 9.54 32.07 -37.39
N TYR A 250 9.42 32.71 -38.54
CA TYR A 250 10.40 33.72 -38.95
C TYR A 250 10.18 35.01 -38.17
N SER A 251 11.22 35.44 -37.43
CA SER A 251 11.22 36.68 -36.65
C SER A 251 11.70 37.90 -37.45
N ALA A 252 12.31 37.69 -38.61
CA ALA A 252 12.66 38.71 -39.59
C ALA A 252 12.85 38.08 -40.97
N ILE A 253 12.55 38.83 -42.03
CA ILE A 253 12.74 38.43 -43.43
C ILE A 253 13.08 39.70 -44.22
N THR A 254 14.24 39.73 -44.88
CA THR A 254 14.65 40.87 -45.73
C THR A 254 14.83 40.49 -47.20
N THR A 255 14.91 39.19 -47.47
CA THR A 255 15.05 38.59 -48.80
C THR A 255 14.39 37.21 -48.81
N ASN A 256 14.37 36.55 -49.95
CA ASN A 256 13.82 35.19 -50.03
C ASN A 256 14.63 34.24 -49.15
N ARG A 257 13.93 33.51 -48.28
CA ARG A 257 14.51 32.50 -47.39
C ARG A 257 13.92 31.14 -47.69
N THR A 258 14.78 30.13 -47.77
CA THR A 258 14.37 28.76 -48.07
C THR A 258 14.25 27.96 -46.79
N VAL A 259 13.09 27.32 -46.60
CA VAL A 259 12.90 26.28 -45.59
C VAL A 259 12.95 24.92 -46.27
N SER A 260 14.06 24.23 -46.04
CA SER A 260 14.33 22.91 -46.60
C SER A 260 13.72 21.81 -45.73
N ILE A 261 12.84 20.99 -46.31
CA ILE A 261 12.17 19.88 -45.64
C ILE A 261 12.82 18.54 -46.06
N PRO A 262 13.50 17.80 -45.16
CA PRO A 262 14.11 16.51 -45.48
C PRO A 262 13.09 15.37 -45.69
N ASP A 263 13.39 14.45 -46.61
CA ASP A 263 12.63 13.20 -46.84
C ASP A 263 12.47 12.37 -45.55
N SER A 264 13.50 12.35 -44.72
CA SER A 264 13.52 11.59 -43.46
C SER A 264 12.48 12.06 -42.44
N LEU A 265 11.92 13.26 -42.61
CA LEU A 265 10.87 13.77 -41.75
C LEU A 265 9.45 13.40 -42.22
N CYS A 266 9.28 12.89 -43.45
CA CYS A 266 7.96 12.50 -43.95
C CYS A 266 7.51 11.15 -43.37
N THR A 267 7.14 11.17 -42.10
CA THR A 267 6.40 10.09 -41.44
C THR A 267 4.92 10.42 -41.49
N THR A 268 4.10 9.50 -42.01
CA THR A 268 2.64 9.68 -42.14
C THR A 268 2.02 10.13 -40.81
N GLY A 269 1.24 11.22 -40.85
CA GLY A 269 0.60 11.80 -39.67
C GLY A 269 1.45 12.85 -38.93
N ARG A 270 2.71 13.05 -39.31
CA ARG A 270 3.50 14.19 -38.84
C ARG A 270 2.91 15.48 -39.42
N PHE A 271 2.76 16.49 -38.57
CA PHE A 271 2.45 17.85 -38.97
C PHE A 271 3.39 18.86 -38.29
N PHE A 272 3.60 20.00 -38.94
CA PHE A 272 4.24 21.18 -38.36
C PHE A 272 3.77 22.43 -39.11
N VAL A 273 4.04 23.61 -38.55
CA VAL A 273 3.63 24.90 -39.11
C VAL A 273 4.86 25.70 -39.49
N ILE A 274 4.84 26.34 -40.66
CA ILE A 274 5.78 27.38 -41.05
C ILE A 274 5.01 28.69 -41.14
N MET A 275 5.52 29.75 -40.52
CA MET A 275 4.85 31.05 -40.51
C MET A 275 5.81 32.22 -40.58
N ASP A 276 5.31 33.31 -41.17
CA ASP A 276 5.87 34.64 -40.99
C ASP A 276 5.31 35.24 -39.69
N GLN A 277 6.16 35.39 -38.67
CA GLN A 277 5.78 36.09 -37.44
C GLN A 277 6.23 37.56 -37.46
N SER A 278 7.16 37.93 -38.34
CA SER A 278 7.68 39.29 -38.44
C SER A 278 6.74 40.23 -39.19
N GLY A 279 5.85 39.68 -40.02
CA GLY A 279 4.98 40.46 -40.90
C GLY A 279 5.74 41.09 -42.07
N SER A 280 6.93 40.56 -42.39
CA SER A 280 7.83 41.12 -43.41
C SER A 280 7.80 40.32 -44.72
N SER A 281 7.06 39.21 -44.77
CA SER A 281 6.91 38.43 -45.98
C SER A 281 6.17 39.22 -47.07
N THR A 282 6.78 39.31 -48.24
CA THR A 282 6.25 40.02 -49.42
C THR A 282 6.67 39.31 -50.69
N ASP A 283 6.20 39.77 -51.85
CA ASP A 283 6.62 39.24 -53.16
C ASP A 283 8.13 39.35 -53.41
N SER A 284 8.83 40.28 -52.75
CA SER A 284 10.29 40.45 -52.84
C SER A 284 11.09 39.82 -51.69
N ALA A 285 10.40 39.28 -50.68
CA ALA A 285 11.01 38.65 -49.51
C ALA A 285 10.09 37.53 -49.00
N GLN A 286 10.14 36.37 -49.67
CA GLN A 286 9.25 35.24 -49.44
C GLN A 286 9.89 34.19 -48.51
N ILE A 287 9.05 33.40 -47.84
CA ILE A 287 9.49 32.12 -47.27
C ILE A 287 9.18 31.05 -48.31
N ILE A 288 10.22 30.47 -48.90
CA ILE A 288 10.13 29.43 -49.92
C ILE A 288 10.28 28.09 -49.23
N ILE A 289 9.26 27.26 -49.33
CA ILE A 289 9.25 25.91 -48.79
C ILE A 289 9.69 24.96 -49.89
N ASP A 290 10.80 24.28 -49.63
CA ASP A 290 11.47 23.40 -50.59
C ASP A 290 11.63 21.99 -50.01
N PRO A 291 11.03 20.96 -50.62
CA PRO A 291 11.35 19.59 -50.27
C PRO A 291 12.78 19.30 -50.72
N ALA A 292 13.73 19.28 -49.79
CA ALA A 292 15.16 19.13 -50.07
C ALA A 292 15.58 17.74 -50.59
N GLY A 293 14.62 16.90 -50.98
CA GLY A 293 14.80 15.51 -51.38
C GLY A 293 13.83 15.09 -52.48
N THR A 294 13.51 13.81 -52.50
CA THR A 294 12.65 13.19 -53.52
C THR A 294 11.16 13.22 -53.16
N THR A 295 10.82 13.53 -51.90
CA THR A 295 9.43 13.59 -51.41
C THR A 295 8.79 14.88 -51.89
N PRO A 296 7.87 14.86 -52.88
CA PRO A 296 7.36 16.08 -53.46
C PRO A 296 6.35 16.77 -52.53
N ILE A 297 6.17 18.07 -52.74
CA ILE A 297 4.94 18.75 -52.35
C ILE A 297 3.87 18.37 -53.38
N VAL A 298 2.68 17.95 -52.94
CA VAL A 298 1.62 17.56 -53.86
C VAL A 298 1.24 18.75 -54.75
N GLY A 299 1.41 18.55 -56.06
CA GLY A 299 1.06 19.53 -57.10
C GLY A 299 2.08 20.65 -57.32
N ASN A 300 3.16 20.76 -56.55
CA ASN A 300 4.15 21.83 -56.68
C ASN A 300 5.58 21.34 -56.43
N SER A 301 6.59 21.94 -57.07
CA SER A 301 7.99 21.67 -56.75
C SER A 301 8.45 22.37 -55.47
N THR A 302 7.97 23.60 -55.26
CA THR A 302 8.20 24.44 -54.08
C THR A 302 6.93 25.24 -53.79
N PHE A 303 6.81 25.81 -52.59
CA PHE A 303 5.71 26.69 -52.23
C PHE A 303 6.21 27.99 -51.63
N SER A 304 5.78 29.13 -52.16
CA SER A 304 6.16 30.45 -51.64
C SER A 304 5.06 31.02 -50.74
N LEU A 305 5.43 31.34 -49.51
CA LEU A 305 4.62 32.16 -48.62
C LEU A 305 5.02 33.63 -48.82
N ALA A 306 4.15 34.38 -49.50
CA ALA A 306 4.40 35.75 -49.99
C ALA A 306 3.37 36.75 -49.44
N GLY A 307 3.24 36.82 -48.12
CA GLY A 307 2.30 37.74 -47.48
C GLY A 307 2.53 37.88 -45.98
N PRO A 308 2.32 39.07 -45.41
CA PRO A 308 2.64 39.35 -44.03
C PRO A 308 1.76 38.54 -43.09
N TYR A 309 2.36 38.01 -42.02
CA TYR A 309 1.67 37.23 -40.98
C TYR A 309 0.98 35.96 -41.47
N ASN A 310 1.38 35.45 -42.64
CA ASN A 310 0.79 34.24 -43.20
C ASN A 310 1.43 32.98 -42.61
N ALA A 311 0.71 31.87 -42.64
CA ALA A 311 1.17 30.58 -42.16
C ALA A 311 0.69 29.48 -43.09
N VAL A 312 1.42 28.37 -43.12
CA VAL A 312 1.03 27.16 -43.83
C VAL A 312 1.23 25.95 -42.94
N TYR A 313 0.25 25.06 -42.95
CA TYR A 313 0.30 23.80 -42.24
C TYR A 313 0.83 22.73 -43.19
N ILE A 314 1.87 22.03 -42.75
CA ILE A 314 2.52 20.99 -43.56
C ILE A 314 2.27 19.64 -42.91
N PHE A 315 1.76 18.70 -43.70
CA PHE A 315 1.47 17.34 -43.24
C PHE A 315 2.04 16.31 -44.20
N CYS A 316 2.64 15.26 -43.65
CA CYS A 316 3.09 14.13 -44.44
C CYS A 316 1.97 13.10 -44.59
N GLY A 317 1.64 12.75 -45.83
CA GLY A 317 0.72 11.69 -46.19
C GLY A 317 1.36 10.64 -47.10
N LYS A 318 0.58 9.63 -47.50
CA LYS A 318 0.99 8.60 -48.48
C LYS A 318 -0.07 8.40 -49.57
N PRO A 319 -0.28 9.38 -50.46
CA PRO A 319 -1.18 9.19 -51.59
C PRO A 319 -0.70 8.00 -52.43
N ALA A 320 -1.56 6.99 -52.60
CA ALA A 320 -1.24 5.77 -53.34
C ALA A 320 0.05 5.04 -52.87
N GLY A 321 0.42 5.18 -51.59
CA GLY A 321 1.56 4.47 -50.99
C GLY A 321 2.91 5.19 -51.03
N THR A 322 3.04 6.30 -51.76
CA THR A 322 4.29 7.08 -51.84
C THR A 322 4.23 8.28 -50.88
N PRO A 323 5.25 8.52 -50.03
CA PRO A 323 5.30 9.70 -49.17
C PRO A 323 5.20 11.00 -49.99
N ALA A 324 4.40 11.94 -49.51
CA ALA A 324 4.30 13.27 -50.09
C ALA A 324 3.91 14.30 -49.03
N TRP A 325 4.37 15.54 -49.22
CA TRP A 325 4.00 16.69 -48.40
C TRP A 325 2.73 17.34 -48.93
N PHE A 326 1.80 17.63 -48.04
CA PHE A 326 0.61 18.39 -48.33
C PHE A 326 0.63 19.69 -47.55
N LEU A 327 -0.01 20.70 -48.12
CA LEU A 327 -0.09 22.04 -47.57
C LEU A 327 -1.57 22.42 -47.36
N LEU A 328 -1.89 23.02 -46.21
CA LEU A 328 -3.19 23.59 -45.87
C LEU A 328 -3.04 25.05 -45.47
#